data_AF-A0A6C0DEN9-F1
#
_entry.id   AF-A0A6C0DEN9-F1
#
_cell.length_a   1.000
_cell.length_b   1.000
_cell.length_c   1.000
_cell.angle_alpha   90.00
_cell.angle_beta   90.00
_cell.angle_gamma   90.00
#
_symmetry.space_group_name_H-M   'P 1'
#
loop_
_entity.id
_entity.type
_entity.pdbx_description
1 polymer ?
#
loop_
_entity_poly.entity_id
_entity_poly.type
_entity_poly.pdbx_seq_one_letter_code
_entity_poly.pdbx_strand_id
1 'polypeptide(L)'
;MDNPVIDYSSKIDAVSTDFSNVLKTFKEKFVDYYSNLDSTSSQNNYDVAKNELTDKISDIYTLKATIMGSINSVNKTMNDLERTIGSDESKLKELTDNYKEKTGDSSKMLISDAKEKYKIQYVANITMFLGITGMIGLFYSLMKNNSQ
;
A
#
# COMPACT_ATOMS: atom_id res chain seq x y z
N MET A 1 -14.14 2.06 -11.43
CA MET A 1 -13.82 2.01 -12.87
C MET A 1 -13.09 0.71 -13.09
N ASP A 2 -13.77 -0.30 -13.61
CA ASP A 2 -13.12 -1.56 -14.01
C ASP A 2 -12.21 -1.27 -15.20
N ASN A 3 -10.91 -1.38 -14.99
CA ASN A 3 -9.96 -1.30 -16.08
C ASN A 3 -10.06 -2.64 -16.83
N PRO A 4 -10.50 -2.67 -18.10
CA PRO A 4 -10.67 -3.92 -18.81
C PRO A 4 -9.32 -4.64 -18.86
N VAL A 5 -9.29 -5.87 -18.37
CA VAL A 5 -8.12 -6.74 -18.48
C VAL A 5 -7.84 -6.92 -19.96
N ILE A 6 -6.71 -6.40 -20.43
CA ILE A 6 -6.31 -6.56 -21.82
C ILE A 6 -5.91 -8.02 -22.02
N ASP A 7 -6.73 -8.75 -22.79
CA ASP A 7 -6.43 -10.12 -23.15
C ASP A 7 -5.36 -10.17 -24.25
N TYR A 8 -4.10 -10.18 -23.82
CA TYR A 8 -2.96 -10.34 -24.71
C TYR A 8 -2.81 -11.76 -25.25
N SER A 9 -3.36 -12.79 -24.57
CA SER A 9 -3.24 -14.18 -25.02
C SER A 9 -3.96 -14.35 -26.36
N SER A 10 -5.24 -13.95 -26.42
CA SER A 10 -6.03 -14.04 -27.65
C SER A 10 -5.41 -13.23 -28.80
N LYS A 11 -4.80 -12.08 -28.50
CA LYS A 11 -4.11 -11.26 -29.51
C LYS A 11 -2.84 -11.93 -30.04
N ILE A 12 -2.06 -12.55 -29.15
CA ILE A 12 -0.86 -13.31 -29.53
C ILE A 12 -1.25 -14.51 -30.39
N ASP A 13 -2.28 -15.26 -30.01
CA ASP A 13 -2.74 -16.44 -30.74
C ASP A 13 -3.26 -16.09 -32.14
N ALA A 14 -4.01 -14.99 -32.26
CA ALA A 14 -4.49 -14.49 -33.54
C ALA A 14 -3.31 -14.10 -34.46
N VAL A 15 -2.36 -13.32 -33.97
CA VAL A 15 -1.18 -12.90 -34.75
C VAL A 15 -0.30 -14.10 -35.12
N SER A 16 -0.14 -15.08 -34.23
CA SER A 16 0.63 -16.30 -34.49
C SER A 16 0.02 -17.16 -35.61
N THR A 17 -1.32 -17.31 -35.58
CA THR A 17 -2.07 -18.03 -36.60
C THR A 17 -1.96 -17.34 -37.95
N ASP A 18 -2.20 -16.02 -37.98
CA ASP A 18 -2.10 -15.22 -39.20
C ASP A 18 -0.69 -15.23 -39.78
N PHE A 19 0.34 -15.05 -38.95
CA PHE A 19 1.74 -15.08 -39.38
C PHE A 19 2.11 -16.43 -40.01
N SER A 20 1.65 -17.55 -39.43
CA SER A 20 1.90 -18.88 -39.97
C SER A 20 1.31 -19.05 -41.37
N ASN A 21 0.09 -18.53 -41.59
CA ASN A 21 -0.56 -18.56 -42.90
C ASN A 21 0.19 -17.68 -43.92
N VAL A 22 0.56 -16.46 -43.54
CA VAL A 22 1.30 -15.54 -44.42
C VAL A 22 2.68 -16.08 -44.76
N LEU A 23 3.38 -16.70 -43.81
CA LEU A 23 4.68 -17.34 -44.05
C LEU A 23 4.55 -18.51 -45.05
N LYS A 24 3.48 -19.29 -44.97
CA LYS A 24 3.21 -20.36 -45.94
C LYS A 24 3.01 -19.79 -47.34
N THR A 25 2.15 -18.78 -47.48
CA THR A 25 1.91 -18.10 -48.77
C THR A 25 3.20 -17.52 -49.34
N PHE A 26 4.00 -16.84 -48.52
CA PHE A 26 5.30 -16.31 -48.94
C PHE A 26 6.22 -17.40 -49.49
N LYS A 27 6.34 -18.54 -48.80
CA LYS A 27 7.17 -19.66 -49.27
C LYS A 27 6.69 -20.21 -50.62
N GLU A 28 5.38 -20.34 -50.81
CA GLU A 28 4.80 -20.81 -52.07
C GLU A 28 5.09 -19.83 -53.22
N LYS A 29 4.89 -18.53 -53.00
CA LYS A 29 5.15 -17.50 -54.01
C LYS A 29 6.64 -17.31 -54.29
N PHE A 30 7.50 -17.50 -53.29
CA PHE A 30 8.94 -17.53 -53.46
C PHE A 30 9.34 -18.65 -54.43
N VAL A 31 8.88 -19.89 -54.20
CA VAL A 31 9.20 -21.01 -55.09
C VAL A 31 8.66 -20.78 -56.51
N ASP A 32 7.44 -20.27 -56.65
CA ASP A 32 6.84 -19.97 -57.95
C ASP A 32 7.66 -18.94 -58.75
N TYR A 33 8.06 -17.84 -58.12
CA TYR A 33 8.89 -16.81 -58.75
C TYR A 33 10.24 -17.36 -59.20
N TYR A 34 10.94 -18.08 -58.33
CA TYR A 34 12.27 -18.63 -58.68
C TYR A 34 12.20 -19.78 -59.69
N SER A 35 11.05 -20.42 -59.85
CA SER A 35 10.82 -21.42 -60.90
C SER A 35 10.45 -20.78 -62.24
N ASN A 36 9.94 -19.54 -62.23
CA ASN A 36 9.39 -18.84 -63.40
C ASN A 36 9.91 -17.39 -63.49
N LEU A 37 11.23 -17.20 -63.57
CA LEU A 37 11.87 -15.87 -63.47
C LEU A 37 11.43 -14.86 -64.54
N ASP A 38 11.03 -15.33 -65.72
CA ASP A 38 10.56 -14.47 -66.81
C ASP A 38 9.08 -14.04 -66.66
N SER A 39 8.37 -14.60 -65.69
CA SER A 39 6.96 -14.31 -65.43
C SER A 39 6.80 -13.07 -64.55
N THR A 40 6.40 -11.95 -65.17
CA THR A 40 6.02 -10.73 -64.46
C THR A 40 4.89 -10.99 -63.45
N SER A 41 3.97 -11.92 -63.74
CA SER A 41 2.90 -12.28 -62.81
C SER A 41 3.45 -12.99 -61.56
N SER A 42 4.41 -13.89 -61.71
CA SER A 42 5.04 -14.57 -60.58
C SER A 42 5.86 -13.61 -59.73
N GLN A 43 6.57 -12.66 -60.36
CA GLN A 43 7.26 -11.58 -59.65
C GLN A 43 6.30 -10.71 -58.83
N ASN A 44 5.20 -10.23 -59.43
CA ASN A 44 4.20 -9.43 -58.72
C ASN A 44 3.60 -10.16 -57.52
N ASN A 45 3.26 -11.45 -57.69
CA ASN A 45 2.72 -12.27 -56.61
C ASN A 45 3.73 -12.46 -55.46
N TYR A 46 5.02 -12.60 -55.79
CA TYR A 46 6.08 -12.67 -54.79
C TYR A 46 6.23 -11.35 -54.01
N ASP A 47 6.24 -10.22 -54.70
CA ASP A 47 6.37 -8.90 -54.07
C ASP A 47 5.18 -8.60 -53.13
N VAL A 48 3.96 -8.98 -53.53
CA VAL A 48 2.77 -8.89 -52.65
C VAL A 48 2.96 -9.74 -51.40
N ALA A 49 3.31 -11.03 -51.55
CA ALA A 49 3.47 -11.93 -50.41
C ALA A 49 4.63 -11.50 -49.48
N LYS A 50 5.68 -10.89 -50.04
CA LYS A 50 6.79 -10.32 -49.28
C LYS A 50 6.35 -9.10 -48.46
N ASN A 51 5.55 -8.22 -49.04
CA ASN A 51 5.01 -7.05 -48.32
C ASN A 51 4.07 -7.50 -47.20
N GLU A 52 3.16 -8.44 -47.47
CA GLU A 52 2.27 -9.01 -46.46
C GLU A 52 3.05 -9.64 -45.28
N LEU A 53 4.13 -10.37 -45.56
CA LEU A 53 4.99 -10.93 -44.51
C LEU A 53 5.67 -9.82 -43.69
N THR A 54 6.12 -8.76 -44.36
CA THR A 54 6.77 -7.62 -43.70
C THR A 54 5.79 -6.88 -42.78
N ASP A 55 4.56 -6.67 -43.25
CA ASP A 55 3.50 -6.02 -42.48
C ASP A 55 3.16 -6.85 -41.23
N LYS A 56 3.05 -8.18 -41.36
CA LYS A 56 2.81 -9.06 -40.20
C LYS A 56 3.96 -9.07 -39.20
N ILE A 57 5.20 -8.95 -39.65
CA ILE A 57 6.34 -8.77 -38.75
C ILE A 57 6.22 -7.45 -37.97
N SER A 58 5.80 -6.37 -38.65
CA SER A 58 5.56 -5.07 -38.01
C SER A 58 4.45 -5.13 -36.96
N ASP A 59 3.35 -5.82 -37.26
CA ASP A 59 2.25 -6.06 -36.30
C ASP A 59 2.75 -6.76 -35.03
N ILE A 60 3.61 -7.78 -35.17
CA ILE A 60 4.21 -8.51 -34.04
C ILE A 60 5.04 -7.56 -33.16
N TYR A 61 5.89 -6.73 -33.78
CA TYR A 61 6.72 -5.78 -33.03
C TYR A 61 5.88 -4.71 -32.32
N THR A 62 4.80 -4.26 -32.97
CA THR A 62 3.86 -3.31 -32.38
C THR A 62 3.16 -3.92 -31.16
N LEU A 63 2.65 -5.15 -31.29
CA LEU A 63 2.04 -5.88 -30.17
C LEU A 63 3.02 -6.07 -29.01
N LYS A 64 4.27 -6.44 -29.31
CA LYS A 64 5.34 -6.55 -28.31
C LYS A 64 5.56 -5.21 -27.59
N ALA A 65 5.66 -4.11 -28.33
CA ALA A 65 5.85 -2.78 -27.75
C ALA A 65 4.68 -2.38 -26.84
N THR A 66 3.44 -2.67 -27.26
CA THR A 66 2.24 -2.45 -26.44
C THR A 66 2.27 -3.25 -25.14
N ILE A 67 2.60 -4.55 -25.22
CA ILE A 67 2.70 -5.43 -24.02
C ILE A 67 3.75 -4.88 -23.05
N MET A 68 4.96 -4.54 -23.54
CA MET A 68 6.01 -3.97 -22.69
C MET A 68 5.58 -2.65 -22.07
N GLY A 69 4.88 -1.79 -22.82
CA GLY A 69 4.32 -0.54 -22.31
C GLY A 69 3.34 -0.78 -21.16
N SER A 70 2.44 -1.76 -21.29
CA SER A 70 1.52 -2.13 -20.21
C SER A 70 2.24 -2.68 -18.99
N ILE A 71 3.23 -3.56 -19.16
CA ILE A 71 4.04 -4.09 -18.05
C ILE A 71 4.75 -2.95 -17.30
N ASN A 72 5.36 -2.02 -18.04
CA ASN A 72 6.03 -0.86 -17.45
C ASN A 72 5.06 0.03 -16.66
N SER A 73 3.83 0.22 -17.18
CA SER A 73 2.80 0.96 -16.47
C SER A 73 2.41 0.28 -15.15
N VAL A 74 2.20 -1.04 -15.17
CA VAL A 74 1.88 -1.83 -13.97
C VAL A 74 3.01 -1.72 -12.94
N ASN A 75 4.26 -1.90 -13.38
CA ASN A 75 5.42 -1.78 -12.50
C ASN A 75 5.53 -0.39 -11.87
N LYS A 76 5.26 0.67 -12.65
CA LYS A 76 5.24 2.04 -12.12
C LYS A 76 4.17 2.21 -11.05
N THR A 77 2.94 1.75 -11.32
CA THR A 77 1.85 1.79 -10.33
C THR A 77 2.19 0.99 -9.08
N MET A 78 2.85 -0.16 -9.22
CA MET A 78 3.27 -0.99 -8.09
C MET A 78 4.33 -0.29 -7.23
N ASN A 79 5.35 0.32 -7.85
CA ASN A 79 6.35 1.11 -7.13
C ASN A 79 5.74 2.33 -6.43
N ASP A 80 4.78 3.00 -7.05
CA ASP A 80 4.08 4.14 -6.45
C ASP A 80 3.25 3.67 -5.23
N LEU A 81 2.56 2.53 -5.34
CA LEU A 81 1.85 1.89 -4.22
C LEU A 81 2.79 1.51 -3.07
N GLU A 82 3.93 0.88 -3.35
CA GLU A 82 4.93 0.53 -2.34
C GLU A 82 5.43 1.76 -1.57
N ARG A 83 5.68 2.87 -2.29
CA ARG A 83 6.08 4.15 -1.66
C ARG A 83 4.98 4.72 -0.77
N THR A 84 3.72 4.68 -1.22
CA THR A 84 2.58 5.13 -0.42
C THR A 84 2.42 4.28 0.84
N ILE A 85 2.46 2.95 0.70
CA ILE A 85 2.37 2.01 1.83
C ILE A 85 3.49 2.29 2.83
N GLY A 86 4.74 2.39 2.39
CA GLY A 86 5.86 2.66 3.29
C GLY A 86 5.76 4.03 4.00
N SER A 87 5.21 5.05 3.33
CA SER A 87 4.95 6.35 3.97
C SER A 87 3.85 6.25 5.03
N ASP A 88 2.78 5.53 4.74
CA ASP A 88 1.65 5.40 5.66
C ASP A 88 2.00 4.50 6.86
N GLU A 89 2.80 3.44 6.67
CA GLU A 89 3.37 2.65 7.77
C GLU A 89 4.24 3.51 8.69
N SER A 90 5.07 4.39 8.11
CA SER A 90 5.93 5.29 8.89
C SER A 90 5.10 6.25 9.73
N LYS A 91 4.05 6.85 9.16
CA LYS A 91 3.11 7.70 9.91
C LYS A 91 2.38 6.93 10.99
N LEU A 92 1.95 5.70 10.70
CA LEU A 92 1.22 4.86 11.64
C LEU A 92 2.09 4.48 12.83
N LYS A 93 3.38 4.23 12.60
CA LYS A 93 4.38 4.04 13.64
C LYS A 93 4.57 5.29 14.50
N GLU A 94 4.73 6.46 13.87
CA GLU A 94 4.85 7.74 14.57
C GLU A 94 3.61 8.05 15.44
N LEU A 95 2.40 7.83 14.91
CA LEU A 95 1.15 7.95 15.64
C LEU A 95 1.08 6.98 16.82
N THR A 96 1.50 5.74 16.64
CA THR A 96 1.52 4.72 17.68
C THR A 96 2.50 5.07 18.80
N ASP A 97 3.69 5.55 18.44
CA ASP A 97 4.73 5.95 19.41
C ASP A 97 4.28 7.19 20.19
N ASN A 98 3.76 8.21 19.50
CA ASN A 98 3.16 9.40 20.14
C ASN A 98 1.98 9.04 21.07
N TYR A 99 1.14 8.08 20.68
CA TYR A 99 0.02 7.63 21.50
C TYR A 99 0.51 6.94 22.78
N LYS A 100 1.53 6.07 22.69
CA LYS A 100 2.14 5.42 23.84
C LYS A 100 2.79 6.42 24.79
N GLU A 101 3.50 7.42 24.27
CA GLU A 101 4.11 8.48 25.07
C GLU A 101 3.05 9.27 25.84
N LYS A 102 1.97 9.69 25.16
CA LYS A 102 0.91 10.49 25.77
C LYS A 102 0.05 9.71 26.78
N THR A 103 -0.18 8.42 26.58
CA THR A 103 -1.06 7.61 27.44
C THR A 103 -0.31 6.84 28.53
N GLY A 104 0.94 6.44 28.28
CA GLY A 104 1.78 5.65 29.17
C GLY A 104 2.25 6.42 30.42
N ASP A 105 2.45 7.74 30.30
CA ASP A 105 2.83 8.59 31.43
C ASP A 105 1.65 9.30 32.09
N SER A 106 0.61 9.65 31.34
CA SER A 106 -0.57 10.33 31.92
C SER A 106 -1.28 9.48 32.98
N SER A 107 -1.38 8.17 32.78
CA SER A 107 -1.99 7.27 33.77
C SER A 107 -1.14 7.15 35.05
N LYS A 108 0.19 7.06 34.92
CA LYS A 108 1.12 7.02 36.07
C LYS A 108 1.13 8.33 36.85
N MET A 109 1.11 9.46 36.14
CA MET A 109 1.07 10.80 36.73
C MET A 109 -0.24 11.02 37.49
N LEU A 110 -1.40 10.66 36.91
CA LEU A 110 -2.69 10.73 37.59
C LEU A 110 -2.76 9.82 38.83
N ILE A 111 -2.18 8.62 38.77
CA ILE A 111 -2.11 7.70 39.92
C ILE A 111 -1.18 8.26 41.00
N SER A 112 -0.08 8.91 40.63
CA SER A 112 0.86 9.53 41.57
C SER A 112 0.21 10.71 42.29
N ASP A 113 -0.42 11.63 41.55
CA ASP A 113 -1.13 12.79 42.09
C ASP A 113 -2.29 12.38 43.00
N ALA A 114 -3.02 11.32 42.64
CA ALA A 114 -4.07 10.76 43.48
C ALA A 114 -3.51 10.22 44.81
N LYS A 115 -2.40 9.48 44.78
CA LYS A 115 -1.74 8.94 45.99
C LYS A 115 -1.24 10.05 46.91
N GLU A 116 -0.68 11.12 46.34
CA GLU A 116 -0.19 12.24 47.11
C GLU A 116 -1.34 13.00 47.80
N LYS A 117 -2.43 13.28 47.07
CA LYS A 117 -3.65 13.87 47.66
C LYS A 117 -4.23 13.02 48.78
N TYR A 118 -4.24 11.69 48.63
CA TYR A 118 -4.68 10.77 49.69
C TYR A 118 -3.83 10.88 50.96
N LYS A 119 -2.50 10.95 50.83
CA LYS A 119 -1.60 11.10 51.98
C LYS A 119 -1.82 12.42 52.71
N ILE A 120 -1.96 13.52 51.96
CA ILE A 120 -2.22 14.85 52.53
C ILE A 120 -3.55 14.84 53.29
N GLN A 121 -4.61 14.28 52.70
CA GLN A 121 -5.92 14.19 53.34
C GLN A 121 -5.88 13.34 54.62
N TYR A 122 -5.14 12.23 54.61
CA TYR A 122 -4.99 11.35 55.77
C TYR A 122 -4.30 12.06 56.94
N VAL A 123 -3.19 12.76 56.68
CA VAL A 123 -2.48 13.55 57.72
C VAL A 123 -3.36 14.67 58.26
N ALA A 124 -4.07 15.38 57.38
CA ALA A 124 -5.01 16.43 57.78
C ALA A 124 -6.13 15.88 58.68
N ASN A 125 -6.70 14.74 58.34
CA ASN A 125 -7.77 14.11 59.13
C ASN A 125 -7.28 13.63 60.50
N ILE A 126 -6.08 13.04 60.59
CA ILE A 126 -5.48 12.66 61.87
C ILE A 126 -5.20 13.90 62.74
N THR A 127 -4.66 14.95 62.12
CA THR A 127 -4.35 16.20 62.83
C THR A 127 -5.62 16.84 63.38
N MET A 128 -6.70 16.84 62.60
CA MET A 128 -8.02 17.31 63.01
C MET A 128 -8.57 16.47 64.17
N PHE A 129 -8.48 15.14 64.08
CA PHE A 129 -8.92 14.23 65.14
C PHE A 129 -8.17 14.47 66.46
N LEU A 130 -6.84 14.63 66.40
CA LEU A 130 -6.03 14.96 67.57
C LEU A 130 -6.38 16.34 68.14
N GLY A 131 -6.64 17.33 67.29
CA GLY A 131 -7.07 18.67 67.70
C GLY A 131 -8.41 18.65 68.45
N ILE A 132 -9.40 17.93 67.92
CA ILE A 132 -10.72 17.78 68.55
C ILE A 132 -10.58 17.04 69.89
N THR A 133 -9.85 15.92 69.92
CA THR A 133 -9.65 15.14 71.14
C THR A 133 -8.92 15.94 72.22
N GLY A 134 -7.91 16.73 71.82
CA GLY A 134 -7.18 17.63 72.72
C GLY A 134 -8.08 18.72 73.30
N MET A 135 -8.92 19.37 72.48
CA MET A 135 -9.89 20.35 72.97
C MET A 135 -10.87 19.73 73.97
N ILE A 136 -11.44 18.57 73.66
CA ILE A 136 -12.36 17.86 74.58
C ILE A 136 -11.66 17.55 75.91
N GLY A 137 -10.41 17.08 75.87
CA GLY A 137 -9.61 16.82 77.07
C GLY A 137 -9.37 18.08 77.91
N LEU A 138 -9.07 19.21 77.27
CA LEU A 138 -8.90 20.50 77.95
C LEU A 138 -10.22 20.99 78.57
N PHE A 139 -11.34 20.89 77.85
CA PHE A 139 -12.67 21.23 78.37
C PHE A 139 -13.05 20.37 79.59
N TYR A 140 -12.78 19.06 79.53
CA TYR A 140 -13.03 18.15 80.65
C TYR A 140 -12.16 18.49 81.87
N SER A 141 -10.87 18.80 81.64
CA SER A 141 -9.94 19.22 82.69
C SER A 141 -10.38 20.51 83.39
N LEU A 142 -10.80 21.52 82.61
CA LEU A 142 -11.30 22.79 83.13
C LEU A 142 -12.60 22.61 83.93
N MET A 143 -13.54 21.79 83.45
CA MET A 143 -14.78 21.52 84.18
C MET A 143 -14.55 20.73 85.47
N LYS A 144 -13.60 19.78 85.49
CA LYS A 144 -13.24 19.03 86.70
C LYS A 144 -12.57 19.91 87.76
N ASN A 145 -11.70 20.83 87.35
CA ASN A 145 -11.02 21.75 88.28
C ASN A 145 -11.95 22.84 88.84
N ASN A 146 -13.01 23.23 88.12
CA ASN A 146 -13.99 24.20 88.60
C ASN A 146 -15.12 23.60 89.46
N SER A 147 -15.12 22.28 89.67
CA SER A 147 -16.13 21.56 90.46
C SER A 147 -15.60 21.08 91.82
N GLN A 148 -14.48 21.65 92.30
CA GLN A 148 -13.98 21.52 93.67
C GLN A 148 -14.12 22.84 94.44
#